data_AF-A0A7J8NB46-F1
#
_entry.id   AF-A0A7J8NB46-F1
#
_cell.length_a   1.000
_cell.length_b   1.000
_cell.length_c   1.000
_cell.angle_alpha   90.00
_cell.angle_beta   90.00
_cell.angle_gamma   90.00
#
_symmetry.space_group_name_H-M   'P 1'
#
loop_
_entity.id
_entity.type
_entity.pdbx_description
1 polymer ?
#
loop_
_entity_poly.entity_id
_entity_poly.type
_entity_poly.pdbx_seq_one_letter_code
_entity_poly.pdbx_strand_id
1 'polypeptide(L)'
;YICINVINTWNRKKKVSSLVCLHYSDSSASVAYKYVAVGNEPFLKSYNGSFINTTVPALQNIQNALNDAGVGDTIKATVPLNADVYNSPESNPVPSAGRFRTDISGPMTQMVDFLAKNGAPFTVNIYPFLSLYGNDDFPFNYAFFDGGNPITDNGIKYTNVFDANFDTLVSALKAVGHGDMPIIVGEVGWPTDGDKNGNMANAQRFYNGLLPRLAANTGTPLRPGYIEVYLFGLIDEDAKSVAPGNFERHWGIFRYDGQPKFPLDLSGQNQNKFLIGAKDVKYLQQQWCMFNPNAKDIGKLTDNINYACTFSDCTALGYGSSCNNLDANGNASYAFNMYYQVQNQKDMACNFQGLGIITTQNISQGACNFIIQIASSSSSFT
;
A
#
# COMPACT_ATOMS: atom_id res chain seq x y z
N TYR A 1 -12.11 5.82 4.35
CA TYR A 1 -11.51 6.55 5.47
C TYR A 1 -11.56 8.05 5.18
N ILE A 2 -11.82 8.89 6.18
CA ILE A 2 -11.47 10.31 6.12
C ILE A 2 -10.13 10.43 6.84
N CYS A 3 -9.05 10.75 6.11
CA CYS A 3 -7.77 11.09 6.72
C CYS A 3 -7.83 12.54 7.21
N ILE A 4 -7.80 12.74 8.51
CA ILE A 4 -7.69 14.08 9.11
C ILE A 4 -6.25 14.23 9.62
N ASN A 5 -5.48 15.10 8.96
CA ASN A 5 -4.12 15.45 9.40
C ASN A 5 -4.14 16.01 10.83
N VAL A 6 -3.13 15.62 11.63
CA VAL A 6 -2.89 15.92 13.05
C VAL A 6 -3.14 17.40 13.41
N ILE A 7 -4.00 17.68 14.42
CA ILE A 7 -4.42 19.05 14.79
C ILE A 7 -4.26 19.33 16.30
N ASN A 8 -3.47 20.35 16.65
CA ASN A 8 -3.01 20.67 18.01
C ASN A 8 -3.61 21.95 18.65
N THR A 9 -4.75 22.51 18.21
CA THR A 9 -5.29 23.76 18.82
C THR A 9 -6.82 23.79 19.04
N TRP A 10 -7.23 24.41 20.16
CA TRP A 10 -8.61 24.48 20.69
C TRP A 10 -9.62 25.13 19.71
N ASN A 11 -9.23 26.19 19.00
CA ASN A 11 -10.07 26.84 17.97
C ASN A 11 -10.37 25.92 16.76
N ARG A 12 -9.66 24.81 16.59
CA ARG A 12 -9.85 23.86 15.49
C ARG A 12 -10.71 22.64 15.87
N LYS A 13 -11.06 22.44 17.14
CA LYS A 13 -12.09 21.46 17.55
C LYS A 13 -13.43 21.71 16.85
N LYS A 14 -13.83 22.99 16.76
CA LYS A 14 -14.98 23.43 15.95
C LYS A 14 -14.83 23.14 14.46
N LYS A 15 -13.59 23.12 13.95
CA LYS A 15 -13.28 22.88 12.53
C LYS A 15 -13.34 21.39 12.16
N VAL A 16 -12.94 20.50 13.07
CA VAL A 16 -13.14 19.05 12.95
C VAL A 16 -14.62 18.71 13.07
N SER A 17 -15.31 19.24 14.08
CA SER A 17 -16.77 19.12 14.18
C SER A 17 -17.45 19.62 12.90
N SER A 18 -17.03 20.76 12.35
CA SER A 18 -17.56 21.24 11.06
C SER A 18 -17.17 20.38 9.86
N LEU A 19 -15.96 19.79 9.79
CA LEU A 19 -15.53 18.91 8.68
C LEU A 19 -16.24 17.55 8.70
N VAL A 20 -16.38 16.96 9.90
CA VAL A 20 -17.17 15.75 10.12
C VAL A 20 -18.64 16.03 9.79
N CYS A 21 -19.20 17.15 10.25
CA CYS A 21 -20.56 17.55 9.92
C CYS A 21 -20.75 17.88 8.43
N LEU A 22 -19.81 18.59 7.77
CA LEU A 22 -19.89 18.95 6.34
C LEU A 22 -19.88 17.72 5.45
N HIS A 23 -19.04 16.72 5.73
CA HIS A 23 -19.06 15.46 4.98
C HIS A 23 -20.28 14.58 5.31
N TYR A 24 -20.85 14.71 6.50
CA TYR A 24 -22.07 13.99 6.88
C TYR A 24 -23.36 14.60 6.31
N SER A 25 -23.41 15.93 6.12
CA SER A 25 -24.62 16.63 5.67
C SER A 25 -24.81 16.72 4.16
N ASP A 26 -23.76 16.45 3.36
CA ASP A 26 -23.72 16.79 1.92
C ASP A 26 -23.75 15.57 0.98
N SER A 27 -23.94 14.34 1.49
CA SER A 27 -24.00 13.15 0.63
C SER A 27 -25.44 12.78 0.28
N SER A 28 -25.84 13.00 -0.99
CA SER A 28 -27.11 12.54 -1.58
C SER A 28 -27.24 11.00 -1.69
N ALA A 29 -26.23 10.26 -1.24
CA ALA A 29 -26.25 8.83 -0.95
C ALA A 29 -25.65 8.64 0.45
N SER A 30 -26.34 7.96 1.36
CA SER A 30 -25.88 7.84 2.76
C SER A 30 -24.57 7.06 2.85
N VAL A 31 -23.44 7.77 2.94
CA VAL A 31 -22.13 7.18 3.17
C VAL A 31 -22.08 6.65 4.61
N ALA A 32 -21.89 5.35 4.77
CA ALA A 32 -21.79 4.70 6.08
C ALA A 32 -20.35 4.78 6.62
N TYR A 33 -20.05 5.84 7.36
CA TYR A 33 -18.77 5.99 8.05
C TYR A 33 -18.69 5.04 9.26
N LYS A 34 -17.60 4.28 9.38
CA LYS A 34 -17.30 3.44 10.56
C LYS A 34 -16.10 3.95 11.36
N TYR A 35 -15.04 4.39 10.65
CA TYR A 35 -13.78 4.76 11.27
C TYR A 35 -13.21 6.05 10.70
N VAL A 36 -12.57 6.84 11.57
CA VAL A 36 -11.75 8.01 11.22
C VAL A 36 -10.29 7.66 11.51
N ALA A 37 -9.46 7.62 10.46
CA ALA A 37 -8.03 7.39 10.61
C ALA A 37 -7.32 8.70 10.96
N VAL A 38 -6.66 8.73 12.12
CA VAL A 38 -5.94 9.90 12.63
C VAL A 38 -4.45 9.72 12.37
N GLY A 39 -4.03 10.08 11.16
CA GLY A 39 -2.69 9.80 10.64
C GLY A 39 -2.60 8.44 9.93
N ASN A 40 -1.42 8.12 9.40
CA ASN A 40 -1.08 6.82 8.83
C ASN A 40 0.37 6.49 9.21
N GLU A 41 0.55 5.40 9.94
CA GLU A 41 1.85 4.89 10.40
C GLU A 41 2.76 5.92 11.10
N PRO A 42 2.24 6.72 12.06
CA PRO A 42 2.97 7.87 12.60
C PRO A 42 4.24 7.50 13.41
N PHE A 43 4.39 6.23 13.80
CA PHE A 43 5.50 5.76 14.62
C PHE A 43 6.53 4.92 13.86
N LEU A 44 6.47 4.95 12.52
CA LEU A 44 7.51 4.39 11.67
C LEU A 44 8.89 4.88 12.11
N LYS A 45 9.86 3.96 12.17
CA LYS A 45 11.26 4.31 12.47
C LYS A 45 11.81 5.39 11.52
N SER A 46 11.39 5.38 10.25
CA SER A 46 11.82 6.35 9.23
C SER A 46 11.40 7.79 9.53
N TYR A 47 10.36 8.00 10.33
CA TYR A 47 9.94 9.34 10.76
C TYR A 47 10.73 9.88 11.96
N ASN A 48 11.66 9.10 12.53
CA ASN A 48 12.57 9.50 13.59
C ASN A 48 11.86 10.25 14.75
N GLY A 49 10.70 9.73 15.17
CA GLY A 49 9.94 10.27 16.29
C GLY A 49 9.12 11.54 16.02
N SER A 50 9.04 12.02 14.77
CA SER A 50 8.38 13.29 14.40
C SER A 50 6.94 13.43 14.92
N PHE A 51 6.21 12.32 15.09
CA PHE A 51 4.80 12.34 15.48
C PHE A 51 4.51 11.76 16.88
N ILE A 52 5.53 11.32 17.63
CA ILE A 52 5.36 10.65 18.94
C ILE A 52 4.49 11.47 19.90
N ASN A 53 4.75 12.77 19.99
CA ASN A 53 4.08 13.66 20.94
C ASN A 53 2.75 14.23 20.44
N THR A 54 2.37 13.97 19.18
CA THR A 54 1.19 14.60 18.54
C THR A 54 0.07 13.63 18.22
N THR A 55 0.39 12.35 17.97
CA THR A 55 -0.60 11.36 17.53
C THR A 55 -1.67 11.08 18.58
N VAL A 56 -1.28 10.78 19.82
CA VAL A 56 -2.25 10.46 20.89
C VAL A 56 -3.17 11.65 21.21
N PRO A 57 -2.66 12.90 21.39
CA PRO A 57 -3.53 14.07 21.54
C PRO A 57 -4.49 14.29 20.36
N ALA A 58 -4.04 14.05 19.12
CA ALA A 58 -4.90 14.16 17.96
C ALA A 58 -6.01 13.11 17.97
N LEU A 59 -5.68 11.84 18.23
CA LEU A 59 -6.66 10.76 18.38
C LEU A 59 -7.74 11.10 19.41
N GLN A 60 -7.32 11.58 20.58
CA GLN A 60 -8.21 12.00 21.66
C GLN A 60 -9.12 13.15 21.25
N ASN A 61 -8.58 14.17 20.57
CA ASN A 61 -9.37 15.31 20.11
C ASN A 61 -10.41 14.91 19.06
N ILE A 62 -10.07 14.02 18.12
CA ILE A 62 -11.00 13.55 17.09
C ILE A 62 -12.11 12.71 17.73
N GLN A 63 -11.79 11.75 18.59
CA GLN A 63 -12.82 10.94 19.25
C GLN A 63 -13.75 11.79 20.13
N ASN A 64 -13.23 12.76 20.88
CA ASN A 64 -14.06 13.67 21.66
C ASN A 64 -14.99 14.50 20.77
N ALA A 65 -14.52 14.96 19.60
CA ALA A 65 -15.37 15.67 18.66
C ALA A 65 -16.47 14.77 18.06
N LEU A 66 -16.21 13.49 17.84
CA LEU A 66 -17.23 12.51 17.43
C LEU A 66 -18.28 12.31 18.54
N ASN A 67 -17.83 12.22 19.80
CA ASN A 67 -18.73 12.13 20.96
C ASN A 67 -19.60 13.39 21.09
N ASP A 68 -19.02 14.58 20.99
CA ASP A 68 -19.73 15.87 21.05
C ASP A 68 -20.76 16.02 19.92
N ALA A 69 -20.50 15.42 18.75
CA ALA A 69 -21.41 15.39 17.61
C ALA A 69 -22.50 14.29 17.72
N GLY A 70 -22.51 13.47 18.78
CA GLY A 70 -23.49 12.41 18.99
C GLY A 70 -23.30 11.17 18.11
N VAL A 71 -22.16 11.04 17.42
CA VAL A 71 -21.85 9.91 16.52
C VAL A 71 -20.73 9.02 17.06
N GLY A 72 -20.14 9.36 18.20
CA GLY A 72 -18.99 8.66 18.78
C GLY A 72 -19.23 7.21 19.18
N ASP A 73 -20.49 6.78 19.30
CA ASP A 73 -20.86 5.38 19.54
C ASP A 73 -20.79 4.52 18.28
N THR A 74 -21.00 5.11 17.09
CA THR A 74 -21.03 4.41 15.80
C THR A 74 -19.78 4.65 14.95
N ILE A 75 -19.17 5.83 15.08
CA ILE A 75 -17.94 6.22 14.37
C ILE A 75 -16.80 6.29 15.38
N LYS A 76 -15.76 5.47 15.17
CA LYS A 76 -14.59 5.42 16.06
C LYS A 76 -13.37 6.04 15.40
N ALA A 77 -12.63 6.84 16.16
CA ALA A 77 -11.31 7.27 15.74
C ALA A 77 -10.30 6.14 16.00
N THR A 78 -9.42 5.88 15.03
CA THR A 78 -8.32 4.91 15.12
C THR A 78 -7.05 5.51 14.53
N VAL A 79 -5.92 4.85 14.73
CA VAL A 79 -4.64 5.17 14.09
C VAL A 79 -4.16 3.92 13.37
N PRO A 80 -4.14 3.90 12.03
CA PRO A 80 -3.45 2.86 11.28
C PRO A 80 -1.96 2.90 11.62
N LEU A 81 -1.44 1.80 12.16
CA LEU A 81 -0.05 1.64 12.57
C LEU A 81 0.62 0.59 11.71
N ASN A 82 1.87 0.81 11.32
CA ASN A 82 2.65 -0.24 10.68
C ASN A 82 2.96 -1.36 11.70
N ALA A 83 3.11 -2.60 11.23
CA ALA A 83 3.56 -3.70 12.08
C ALA A 83 4.96 -3.48 12.71
N ASP A 84 5.72 -2.44 12.33
CA ASP A 84 7.00 -2.06 12.94
C ASP A 84 6.91 -1.52 14.38
N VAL A 85 5.70 -1.26 14.89
CA VAL A 85 5.47 -0.71 16.24
C VAL A 85 5.53 -1.78 17.33
N TYR A 86 5.55 -3.06 16.96
CA TYR A 86 5.76 -4.19 17.86
C TYR A 86 6.76 -5.17 17.27
N ASN A 87 7.41 -5.92 18.15
CA ASN A 87 8.33 -6.97 17.76
C ASN A 87 8.42 -8.03 18.85
N SER A 88 8.93 -9.20 18.48
CA SER A 88 9.48 -10.15 19.44
C SER A 88 10.94 -9.79 19.73
N PRO A 89 11.44 -10.01 20.96
CA PRO A 89 12.86 -9.85 21.25
C PRO A 89 13.72 -10.79 20.40
N GLU A 90 14.90 -10.34 19.96
CA GLU A 90 15.83 -11.18 19.16
C GLU A 90 16.25 -12.47 19.89
N SER A 91 16.33 -12.41 21.22
CA SER A 91 16.63 -13.59 22.06
C SER A 91 15.49 -14.61 22.12
N ASN A 92 14.27 -14.24 21.72
CA ASN A 92 13.10 -15.11 21.70
C ASN A 92 12.12 -14.66 20.59
N PRO A 93 12.45 -14.90 19.31
CA PRO A 93 11.75 -14.34 18.16
C PRO A 93 10.47 -15.14 17.82
N VAL A 94 9.56 -15.25 18.80
CA VAL A 94 8.29 -15.98 18.67
C VAL A 94 7.09 -15.08 18.99
N PRO A 95 5.90 -15.33 18.42
CA PRO A 95 4.73 -14.45 18.59
C PRO A 95 4.34 -14.17 20.04
N SER A 96 4.38 -15.16 20.93
CA SER A 96 4.02 -15.04 22.36
C SER A 96 4.90 -14.06 23.14
N ALA A 97 6.10 -13.76 22.62
CA ALA A 97 7.03 -12.80 23.17
C ALA A 97 6.76 -11.35 22.68
N GLY A 98 5.78 -11.14 21.80
CA GLY A 98 5.47 -9.85 21.19
C GLY A 98 5.25 -8.73 22.22
N ARG A 99 5.92 -7.60 22.03
CA ARG A 99 5.78 -6.37 22.82
C ARG A 99 5.79 -5.16 21.90
N PHE A 100 5.20 -4.05 22.34
CA PHE A 100 5.46 -2.78 21.67
C PHE A 100 6.93 -2.41 21.80
N ARG A 101 7.44 -1.77 20.75
CA ARG A 101 8.83 -1.33 20.68
C ARG A 101 9.15 -0.39 21.85
N THR A 102 10.32 -0.55 22.45
CA THR A 102 10.63 0.07 23.75
C THR A 102 10.62 1.60 23.71
N ASP A 103 11.10 2.20 22.62
CA ASP A 103 11.16 3.63 22.34
C ASP A 103 9.78 4.31 22.25
N ILE A 104 8.73 3.57 21.93
CA ILE A 104 7.35 4.08 21.80
C ILE A 104 6.35 3.39 22.74
N SER A 105 6.82 2.53 23.64
CA SER A 105 5.98 1.72 24.52
C SER A 105 5.00 2.55 25.34
N GLY A 106 5.44 3.67 25.93
CA GLY A 106 4.60 4.59 26.68
C GLY A 106 3.45 5.19 25.85
N PRO A 107 3.74 5.91 24.75
CA PRO A 107 2.72 6.42 23.82
C PRO A 107 1.80 5.32 23.27
N MET A 108 2.32 4.13 22.97
CA MET A 108 1.52 2.99 22.50
C MET A 108 0.54 2.51 23.57
N THR A 109 0.97 2.33 24.81
CA THR A 109 0.07 1.97 25.92
C THR A 109 -1.01 3.02 26.11
N GLN A 110 -0.66 4.32 26.11
CA GLN A 110 -1.65 5.41 26.22
C GLN A 110 -2.67 5.40 25.08
N MET A 111 -2.24 5.09 23.85
CA MET A 111 -3.12 4.97 22.69
C MET A 111 -4.09 3.80 22.86
N VAL A 112 -3.58 2.62 23.21
CA VAL A 112 -4.39 1.40 23.40
C VAL A 112 -5.40 1.61 24.54
N ASP A 113 -4.99 2.17 25.68
CA ASP A 113 -5.90 2.49 26.78
C ASP A 113 -7.05 3.41 26.33
N PHE A 114 -6.72 4.41 25.49
CA PHE A 114 -7.72 5.33 24.97
C PHE A 114 -8.67 4.67 23.98
N LEU A 115 -8.17 3.83 23.06
CA LEU A 115 -9.00 3.06 22.13
C LEU A 115 -9.95 2.15 22.90
N ALA A 116 -9.44 1.40 23.87
CA ALA A 116 -10.22 0.50 24.72
C ALA A 116 -11.33 1.24 25.48
N LYS A 117 -11.01 2.38 26.10
CA LYS A 117 -11.98 3.22 26.82
C LYS A 117 -13.15 3.67 25.93
N ASN A 118 -12.93 3.84 24.63
CA ASN A 118 -13.95 4.29 23.69
C ASN A 118 -14.56 3.16 22.85
N GLY A 119 -14.20 1.90 23.11
CA GLY A 119 -14.63 0.74 22.30
C GLY A 119 -14.17 0.83 20.85
N ALA A 120 -13.01 1.44 20.60
CA ALA A 120 -12.40 1.56 19.28
C ALA A 120 -11.42 0.38 19.04
N PRO A 121 -11.30 -0.11 17.80
CA PRO A 121 -10.36 -1.16 17.45
C PRO A 121 -8.92 -0.63 17.35
N PHE A 122 -7.96 -1.55 17.43
CA PHE A 122 -6.59 -1.29 16.98
C PHE A 122 -6.51 -1.50 15.46
N THR A 123 -5.92 -0.57 14.71
CA THR A 123 -5.73 -0.72 13.27
C THR A 123 -4.26 -0.91 12.95
N VAL A 124 -3.94 -1.99 12.24
CA VAL A 124 -2.55 -2.34 11.88
C VAL A 124 -2.44 -2.62 10.38
N ASN A 125 -1.35 -2.19 9.77
CA ASN A 125 -0.97 -2.52 8.40
C ASN A 125 0.06 -3.67 8.45
N ILE A 126 -0.25 -4.79 7.78
CA ILE A 126 0.58 -6.00 7.80
C ILE A 126 0.98 -6.34 6.37
N TYR A 127 2.28 -6.28 6.10
CA TYR A 127 2.84 -6.54 4.77
C TYR A 127 3.87 -7.67 4.81
N PRO A 128 3.48 -8.93 4.60
CA PRO A 128 4.40 -10.06 4.50
C PRO A 128 5.52 -9.86 3.46
N PHE A 129 5.24 -9.14 2.38
CA PHE A 129 6.22 -8.73 1.37
C PHE A 129 7.42 -7.98 1.98
N LEU A 130 7.20 -7.09 2.96
CA LEU A 130 8.27 -6.29 3.56
C LEU A 130 9.29 -7.15 4.33
N SER A 131 8.91 -8.35 4.79
CA SER A 131 9.84 -9.31 5.39
C SER A 131 10.86 -9.82 4.39
N LEU A 132 10.45 -10.04 3.12
CA LEU A 132 11.35 -10.44 2.03
C LEU A 132 12.18 -9.26 1.53
N TYR A 133 11.59 -8.06 1.51
CA TYR A 133 12.29 -6.86 1.08
C TYR A 133 13.38 -6.43 2.08
N GLY A 134 13.09 -6.51 3.38
CA GLY A 134 14.01 -6.10 4.44
C GLY A 134 15.07 -7.13 4.83
N ASN A 135 14.92 -8.39 4.42
CA ASN A 135 15.84 -9.47 4.77
C ASN A 135 15.91 -10.54 3.65
N ASP A 136 17.03 -10.58 2.94
CA ASP A 136 17.28 -11.55 1.86
C ASP A 136 17.32 -13.01 2.35
N ASP A 137 17.61 -13.24 3.63
CA ASP A 137 17.61 -14.58 4.25
C ASP A 137 16.23 -14.97 4.81
N PHE A 138 15.22 -14.11 4.69
CA PHE A 138 13.88 -14.43 5.17
C PHE A 138 13.33 -15.65 4.41
N PRO A 139 12.75 -16.65 5.08
CA PRO A 139 12.28 -17.86 4.41
C PRO A 139 11.18 -17.54 3.39
N PHE A 140 11.52 -17.58 2.10
CA PHE A 140 10.65 -17.11 1.01
C PHE A 140 9.22 -17.65 1.09
N ASN A 141 9.07 -18.97 1.25
CA ASN A 141 7.77 -19.62 1.31
C ASN A 141 6.95 -19.22 2.56
N TYR A 142 7.62 -18.90 3.68
CA TYR A 142 6.95 -18.44 4.91
C TYR A 142 6.24 -17.09 4.76
N ALA A 143 6.54 -16.32 3.71
CA ALA A 143 5.81 -15.10 3.38
C ALA A 143 4.41 -15.37 2.78
N PHE A 144 4.11 -16.61 2.38
CA PHE A 144 2.85 -17.03 1.75
C PHE A 144 2.06 -18.00 2.62
N PHE A 145 0.79 -18.21 2.29
CA PHE A 145 -0.12 -19.06 3.07
C PHE A 145 -0.13 -20.54 2.66
N ASP A 146 0.46 -20.88 1.52
CA ASP A 146 0.61 -22.26 1.02
C ASP A 146 1.79 -23.00 1.68
N GLY A 147 2.46 -22.37 2.64
CA GLY A 147 3.30 -23.01 3.64
C GLY A 147 4.74 -22.53 3.65
N GLY A 148 5.48 -22.98 4.66
CA GLY A 148 6.90 -22.72 4.91
C GLY A 148 7.34 -23.54 6.11
N ASN A 149 8.62 -23.50 6.47
CA ASN A 149 9.06 -24.11 7.72
C ASN A 149 8.40 -23.36 8.89
N PRO A 150 7.57 -24.02 9.70
CA PRO A 150 6.80 -23.31 10.71
C PRO A 150 7.67 -22.87 11.89
N ILE A 151 7.36 -21.72 12.44
CA ILE A 151 7.84 -21.33 13.78
C ILE A 151 6.92 -22.01 14.80
N THR A 152 7.51 -22.73 15.75
CA THR A 152 6.76 -23.35 16.85
C THR A 152 6.93 -22.53 18.11
N ASP A 153 5.82 -22.13 18.72
CA ASP A 153 5.76 -21.27 19.90
C ASP A 153 4.74 -21.86 20.87
N ASN A 154 5.22 -22.40 22.01
CA ASN A 154 4.37 -23.05 23.02
C ASN A 154 3.40 -24.11 22.46
N GLY A 155 3.84 -24.86 21.44
CA GLY A 155 3.05 -25.89 20.77
C GLY A 155 2.15 -25.36 19.64
N ILE A 156 2.00 -24.04 19.48
CA ILE A 156 1.35 -23.42 18.32
C ILE A 156 2.34 -23.40 17.16
N LYS A 157 1.89 -23.83 15.99
CA LYS A 157 2.68 -23.79 14.75
C LYS A 157 2.17 -22.67 13.86
N TYR A 158 3.03 -21.69 13.61
CA TYR A 158 2.78 -20.64 12.64
C TYR A 158 3.43 -21.04 11.32
N THR A 159 2.64 -21.28 10.28
CA THR A 159 3.11 -21.74 8.96
C THR A 159 3.34 -20.60 7.97
N ASN A 160 2.91 -19.39 8.30
CA ASN A 160 3.09 -18.18 7.51
C ASN A 160 3.32 -16.98 8.42
N VAL A 161 3.97 -15.95 7.89
CA VAL A 161 4.34 -14.74 8.64
C VAL A 161 3.15 -13.84 8.95
N PHE A 162 2.07 -13.88 8.17
CA PHE A 162 0.87 -13.07 8.45
C PHE A 162 0.26 -13.47 9.79
N ASP A 163 0.02 -14.77 10.01
CA ASP A 163 -0.52 -15.29 11.27
C ASP A 163 0.42 -14.99 12.44
N ALA A 164 1.73 -15.21 12.26
CA ALA A 164 2.73 -14.94 13.29
C ALA A 164 2.82 -13.46 13.66
N ASN A 165 2.80 -12.57 12.67
CA ASN A 165 2.87 -11.13 12.87
C ASN A 165 1.61 -10.62 13.58
N PHE A 166 0.43 -11.06 13.15
CA PHE A 166 -0.83 -10.72 13.80
C PHE A 166 -0.87 -11.21 15.26
N ASP A 167 -0.44 -12.44 15.54
CA ASP A 167 -0.44 -12.98 16.91
C ASP A 167 0.69 -12.40 17.79
N THR A 168 1.72 -11.81 17.16
CA THR A 168 2.71 -10.95 17.84
C THR A 168 2.04 -9.67 18.35
N LEU A 169 1.17 -9.04 17.54
CA LEU A 169 0.36 -7.90 17.98
C LEU A 169 -0.61 -8.29 19.10
N VAL A 170 -1.31 -9.41 18.98
CA VAL A 170 -2.21 -9.93 20.04
C VAL A 170 -1.45 -10.07 21.36
N SER A 171 -0.23 -10.60 21.31
CA SER A 171 0.63 -10.74 22.49
C SER A 171 1.11 -9.40 23.04
N ALA A 172 1.42 -8.43 22.18
CA ALA A 172 1.79 -7.08 22.58
C ALA A 172 0.62 -6.34 23.27
N LEU A 173 -0.60 -6.46 22.73
CA LEU A 173 -1.82 -5.93 23.34
C LEU A 173 -2.13 -6.60 24.68
N LYS A 174 -1.96 -7.93 24.77
CA LYS A 174 -2.11 -8.67 26.03
C LYS A 174 -1.13 -8.19 27.09
N ALA A 175 0.11 -7.88 26.71
CA ALA A 175 1.13 -7.40 27.63
C ALA A 175 0.80 -6.03 28.26
N VAL A 176 -0.06 -5.24 27.61
CA VAL A 176 -0.57 -3.96 28.15
C VAL A 176 -2.01 -4.06 28.67
N GLY A 177 -2.53 -5.27 28.88
CA GLY A 177 -3.84 -5.51 29.50
C GLY A 177 -5.04 -5.51 28.55
N HIS A 178 -4.83 -5.41 27.23
CA HIS A 178 -5.89 -5.28 26.23
C HIS A 178 -5.89 -6.41 25.21
N GLY A 179 -5.61 -7.64 25.66
CA GLY A 179 -5.52 -8.81 24.78
C GLY A 179 -6.72 -8.94 23.86
N ASP A 180 -7.93 -8.77 24.38
CA ASP A 180 -9.21 -8.95 23.66
C ASP A 180 -9.65 -7.73 22.84
N MET A 181 -8.79 -6.72 22.68
CA MET A 181 -9.07 -5.59 21.81
C MET A 181 -9.32 -6.04 20.36
N PRO A 182 -10.41 -5.59 19.71
CA PRO A 182 -10.63 -5.86 18.29
C PRO A 182 -9.51 -5.28 17.43
N ILE A 183 -9.10 -6.03 16.40
CA ILE A 183 -8.04 -5.64 15.47
C ILE A 183 -8.62 -5.55 14.07
N ILE A 184 -8.27 -4.48 13.36
CA ILE A 184 -8.48 -4.30 11.92
C ILE A 184 -7.12 -4.38 11.24
N VAL A 185 -7.01 -5.21 10.20
CA VAL A 185 -5.89 -5.12 9.26
C VAL A 185 -6.22 -4.03 8.25
N GLY A 186 -5.69 -2.82 8.48
CA GLY A 186 -5.99 -1.60 7.72
C GLY A 186 -5.43 -1.63 6.31
N GLU A 187 -4.31 -2.32 6.11
CA GLU A 187 -3.69 -2.54 4.81
C GLU A 187 -3.00 -3.91 4.78
N VAL A 188 -3.23 -4.68 3.72
CA VAL A 188 -2.49 -5.90 3.39
C VAL A 188 -2.49 -6.11 1.89
N GLY A 189 -1.35 -6.50 1.34
CA GLY A 189 -1.24 -6.77 -0.10
C GLY A 189 0.12 -7.29 -0.51
N TRP A 190 0.35 -7.30 -1.82
CA TRP A 190 1.62 -7.70 -2.40
C TRP A 190 1.88 -6.91 -3.69
N PRO A 191 3.04 -6.22 -3.82
CA PRO A 191 3.33 -5.45 -5.02
C PRO A 191 3.60 -6.36 -6.21
N THR A 192 3.31 -5.87 -7.39
CA THR A 192 3.32 -6.65 -8.63
C THR A 192 4.44 -6.29 -9.59
N ASP A 193 5.25 -5.30 -9.22
CA ASP A 193 6.46 -4.86 -9.91
C ASP A 193 7.33 -4.04 -8.94
N GLY A 194 8.49 -3.56 -9.38
CA GLY A 194 9.35 -2.64 -8.63
C GLY A 194 10.29 -3.31 -7.61
N ASP A 195 10.29 -4.65 -7.53
CA ASP A 195 11.23 -5.46 -6.73
C ASP A 195 11.28 -6.90 -7.27
N LYS A 196 12.38 -7.64 -7.04
CA LYS A 196 12.54 -9.05 -7.45
C LYS A 196 11.42 -9.98 -6.93
N ASN A 197 10.89 -9.69 -5.74
CA ASN A 197 9.79 -10.44 -5.12
C ASN A 197 8.43 -9.78 -5.37
N GLY A 198 8.41 -8.53 -5.82
CA GLY A 198 7.21 -7.80 -6.25
C GLY A 198 6.89 -8.12 -7.70
N ASN A 199 6.11 -9.17 -7.94
CA ASN A 199 5.71 -9.59 -9.28
C ASN A 199 4.29 -10.17 -9.27
N MET A 200 3.62 -10.18 -10.44
CA MET A 200 2.25 -10.65 -10.57
C MET A 200 2.05 -12.11 -10.10
N ALA A 201 3.04 -12.99 -10.28
CA ALA A 201 2.94 -14.40 -9.88
C ALA A 201 2.92 -14.54 -8.35
N ASN A 202 3.79 -13.81 -7.64
CA ASN A 202 3.81 -13.78 -6.18
C ASN A 202 2.57 -13.08 -5.62
N ALA A 203 2.11 -11.99 -6.24
CA ALA A 203 0.87 -11.34 -5.83
C ALA A 203 -0.33 -12.29 -5.95
N GLN A 204 -0.47 -12.98 -7.08
CA GLN A 204 -1.51 -14.00 -7.27
C GLN A 204 -1.40 -15.11 -6.23
N ARG A 205 -0.20 -15.64 -5.96
CA ARG A 205 0.05 -16.66 -4.93
C ARG A 205 -0.38 -16.18 -3.54
N PHE A 206 -0.04 -14.94 -3.19
CA PHE A 206 -0.40 -14.33 -1.92
C PHE A 206 -1.92 -14.26 -1.74
N TYR A 207 -2.63 -13.69 -2.70
CA TYR A 207 -4.09 -13.56 -2.61
C TYR A 207 -4.83 -14.90 -2.70
N ASN A 208 -4.35 -15.86 -3.50
CA ASN A 208 -4.89 -17.23 -3.53
C ASN A 208 -4.75 -17.97 -2.19
N GLY A 209 -3.81 -17.53 -1.36
CA GLY A 209 -3.63 -17.99 0.01
C GLY A 209 -4.50 -17.25 1.03
N LEU A 210 -4.57 -15.92 0.93
CA LEU A 210 -5.28 -15.06 1.88
C LEU A 210 -6.80 -15.17 1.75
N LEU A 211 -7.34 -15.02 0.54
CA LEU A 211 -8.79 -14.85 0.32
C LEU A 211 -9.63 -16.06 0.76
N PRO A 212 -9.23 -17.33 0.50
CA PRO A 212 -9.98 -18.48 1.03
C PRO A 212 -10.05 -18.50 2.55
N ARG A 213 -8.97 -18.09 3.22
CA ARG A 213 -8.93 -18.03 4.69
C ARG A 213 -9.87 -16.96 5.23
N LEU A 214 -9.93 -15.80 4.56
CA LEU A 214 -10.89 -14.75 4.91
C LEU A 214 -12.33 -15.22 4.68
N ALA A 215 -12.62 -15.83 3.53
CA ALA A 215 -13.96 -16.35 3.21
C ALA A 215 -14.41 -17.46 4.18
N ALA A 216 -13.48 -18.29 4.65
CA ALA A 216 -13.73 -19.34 5.63
C ALA A 216 -13.72 -18.86 7.09
N ASN A 217 -13.49 -17.56 7.35
CA ASN A 217 -13.30 -17.01 8.70
C ASN A 217 -12.28 -17.83 9.52
N THR A 218 -11.15 -18.19 8.92
CA THR A 218 -10.13 -19.02 9.60
C THR A 218 -9.50 -18.27 10.77
N GLY A 219 -9.21 -16.97 10.58
CA GLY A 219 -8.46 -16.17 11.54
C GLY A 219 -7.01 -16.66 11.72
N THR A 220 -6.46 -16.38 12.90
CA THR A 220 -5.11 -16.79 13.34
C THR A 220 -5.19 -17.77 14.52
N PRO A 221 -4.11 -18.45 14.90
CA PRO A 221 -4.11 -19.34 16.06
C PRO A 221 -4.62 -18.72 17.37
N LEU A 222 -4.26 -17.48 17.69
CA LEU A 222 -4.75 -16.79 18.91
C LEU A 222 -6.08 -16.05 18.71
N ARG A 223 -6.48 -15.77 17.47
CA ARG A 223 -7.74 -15.10 17.10
C ARG A 223 -8.43 -15.86 15.96
N PRO A 224 -8.96 -17.07 16.23
CA PRO A 224 -9.72 -17.81 15.24
C PRO A 224 -11.03 -17.09 14.93
N GLY A 225 -11.47 -17.11 13.67
CA GLY A 225 -12.72 -16.49 13.24
C GLY A 225 -12.54 -15.33 12.27
N TYR A 226 -13.54 -14.44 12.28
CA TYR A 226 -13.58 -13.28 11.40
C TYR A 226 -12.49 -12.26 11.76
N ILE A 227 -11.80 -11.75 10.75
CA ILE A 227 -10.88 -10.62 10.84
C ILE A 227 -11.31 -9.57 9.81
N GLU A 228 -11.42 -8.31 10.24
CA GLU A 228 -11.70 -7.19 9.32
C GLU A 228 -10.39 -6.81 8.61
N VAL A 229 -10.39 -6.91 7.27
CA VAL A 229 -9.19 -6.75 6.44
C VAL A 229 -9.49 -5.86 5.24
N TYR A 230 -8.60 -4.90 4.98
CA TYR A 230 -8.64 -4.02 3.81
C TYR A 230 -7.44 -4.32 2.92
N LEU A 231 -7.71 -4.67 1.66
CA LEU A 231 -6.66 -4.97 0.68
C LEU A 231 -6.03 -3.68 0.17
N PHE A 232 -4.71 -3.66 0.07
CA PHE A 232 -3.92 -2.54 -0.44
C PHE A 232 -3.18 -2.97 -1.72
N GLY A 233 -3.31 -2.28 -2.86
CA GLY A 233 -4.20 -1.18 -3.22
C GLY A 233 -5.20 -1.59 -4.32
N LEU A 234 -6.15 -0.71 -4.65
CA LEU A 234 -7.08 -0.98 -5.75
C LEU A 234 -6.40 -0.83 -7.12
N ILE A 235 -5.74 0.30 -7.33
CA ILE A 235 -5.02 0.64 -8.58
C ILE A 235 -3.55 0.90 -8.27
N ASP A 236 -2.71 0.77 -9.28
CA ASP A 236 -1.34 1.31 -9.23
C ASP A 236 -1.38 2.84 -9.13
N GLU A 237 -0.48 3.41 -8.34
CA GLU A 237 -0.43 4.85 -8.03
C GLU A 237 0.92 5.42 -8.44
N ASP A 238 1.02 5.85 -9.70
CA ASP A 238 2.27 6.33 -10.32
C ASP A 238 2.82 7.64 -9.71
N ALA A 239 1.99 8.39 -9.00
CA ALA A 239 2.39 9.58 -8.25
C ALA A 239 2.86 9.28 -6.80
N LYS A 240 2.78 8.02 -6.35
CA LYS A 240 3.20 7.65 -4.99
C LYS A 240 4.71 7.82 -4.81
N SER A 241 5.12 8.21 -3.60
CA SER A 241 6.53 8.36 -3.26
C SER A 241 7.23 7.00 -3.32
N VAL A 242 8.41 6.97 -3.96
CA VAL A 242 9.26 5.78 -4.06
C VAL A 242 10.34 5.74 -2.98
N ALA A 243 10.28 6.63 -1.98
CA ALA A 243 11.28 6.69 -0.92
C ALA A 243 11.43 5.37 -0.14
N PRO A 244 10.34 4.60 0.14
CA PRO A 244 10.47 3.25 0.69
C PRO A 244 11.01 2.20 -0.29
N GLY A 245 10.82 2.41 -1.59
CA GLY A 245 11.26 1.51 -2.65
C GLY A 245 10.42 1.68 -3.93
N ASN A 246 10.94 1.17 -5.05
CA ASN A 246 10.28 1.23 -6.36
C ASN A 246 8.91 0.52 -6.38
N PHE A 247 8.74 -0.53 -5.57
CA PHE A 247 7.50 -1.30 -5.44
C PHE A 247 6.29 -0.48 -4.97
N GLU A 248 6.50 0.70 -4.37
CA GLU A 248 5.44 1.54 -3.80
C GLU A 248 4.37 1.97 -4.80
N ARG A 249 4.69 1.99 -6.10
CA ARG A 249 3.74 2.36 -7.15
C ARG A 249 2.93 1.19 -7.70
N HIS A 250 3.20 -0.04 -7.23
CA HIS A 250 2.77 -1.29 -7.88
C HIS A 250 1.92 -2.21 -7.00
N TRP A 251 1.27 -1.66 -5.97
CA TRP A 251 0.40 -2.41 -5.06
C TRP A 251 -1.00 -2.70 -5.61
N GLY A 252 -1.38 -2.11 -6.75
CA GLY A 252 -2.71 -2.27 -7.32
C GLY A 252 -3.01 -3.71 -7.73
N ILE A 253 -4.21 -4.19 -7.43
CA ILE A 253 -4.78 -5.39 -8.08
C ILE A 253 -5.26 -5.10 -9.52
N PHE A 254 -5.54 -3.82 -9.80
CA PHE A 254 -5.74 -3.26 -11.13
C PHE A 254 -4.55 -2.36 -11.52
N ARG A 255 -4.32 -2.22 -12.82
CA ARG A 255 -3.40 -1.20 -13.36
C ARG A 255 -4.01 0.20 -13.24
N TYR A 256 -3.24 1.22 -13.60
CA TYR A 256 -3.68 2.62 -13.68
C TYR A 256 -4.95 2.84 -14.53
N ASP A 257 -5.19 1.98 -15.53
CA ASP A 257 -6.34 2.03 -16.44
C ASP A 257 -7.55 1.20 -15.95
N GLY A 258 -7.49 0.69 -14.72
CA GLY A 258 -8.55 -0.13 -14.12
C GLY A 258 -8.68 -1.52 -14.76
N GLN A 259 -7.71 -1.97 -15.56
CA GLN A 259 -7.68 -3.35 -16.05
C GLN A 259 -7.02 -4.29 -15.02
N PRO A 260 -7.55 -5.51 -14.82
CA PRO A 260 -7.04 -6.43 -13.80
C PRO A 260 -5.67 -6.97 -14.19
N LYS A 261 -4.79 -7.18 -13.21
CA LYS A 261 -3.39 -7.58 -13.47
C LYS A 261 -3.20 -9.10 -13.49
N PHE A 262 -3.92 -9.81 -12.64
CA PHE A 262 -3.84 -11.26 -12.49
C PHE A 262 -5.21 -11.83 -12.12
N PRO A 263 -5.44 -13.15 -12.31
CA PRO A 263 -6.65 -13.81 -11.83
C PRO A 263 -6.78 -13.69 -10.31
N LEU A 264 -7.94 -13.23 -9.85
CA LEU A 264 -8.23 -12.96 -8.45
C LEU A 264 -9.71 -13.23 -8.16
N ASP A 265 -9.98 -14.12 -7.20
CA ASP A 265 -11.34 -14.50 -6.81
C ASP A 265 -11.67 -14.01 -5.39
N LEU A 266 -12.33 -12.86 -5.31
CA LEU A 266 -12.77 -12.24 -4.04
C LEU A 266 -13.77 -13.09 -3.25
N SER A 267 -14.37 -14.13 -3.84
CA SER A 267 -15.23 -15.05 -3.11
C SER A 267 -14.46 -16.04 -2.22
N GLY A 268 -13.14 -16.15 -2.39
CA GLY A 268 -12.30 -17.10 -1.68
C GLY A 268 -12.46 -18.56 -2.12
N GLN A 269 -13.12 -18.81 -3.26
CA GLN A 269 -13.29 -20.16 -3.82
C GLN A 269 -12.11 -20.60 -4.71
N ASN A 270 -11.07 -19.76 -4.83
CA ASN A 270 -9.89 -20.01 -5.67
C ASN A 270 -10.21 -20.33 -7.13
N GLN A 271 -11.22 -19.66 -7.69
CA GLN A 271 -11.51 -19.73 -9.12
C GLN A 271 -10.46 -18.96 -9.91
N ASN A 272 -9.95 -19.55 -11.00
CA ASN A 272 -9.02 -18.86 -11.91
C ASN A 272 -9.77 -17.89 -12.83
N LYS A 273 -10.25 -16.77 -12.29
CA LYS A 273 -10.99 -15.73 -13.02
C LYS A 273 -10.39 -14.36 -12.80
N PHE A 274 -10.47 -13.51 -13.81
CA PHE A 274 -10.11 -12.10 -13.68
C PHE A 274 -11.27 -11.31 -13.08
N LEU A 275 -10.94 -10.25 -12.34
CA LEU A 275 -11.90 -9.23 -11.97
C LEU A 275 -12.42 -8.50 -13.21
N ILE A 276 -13.58 -7.86 -13.09
CA ILE A 276 -14.13 -7.06 -14.17
C ILE A 276 -13.35 -5.74 -14.23
N GLY A 277 -12.65 -5.52 -15.35
CA GLY A 277 -11.93 -4.27 -15.59
C GLY A 277 -12.87 -3.10 -15.87
N ALA A 278 -12.33 -1.89 -15.75
CA ALA A 278 -13.02 -0.67 -16.14
C ALA A 278 -13.47 -0.73 -17.61
N LYS A 279 -14.69 -0.26 -17.88
CA LYS A 279 -15.28 -0.23 -19.23
C LYS A 279 -15.09 1.15 -19.86
N ASP A 280 -15.11 1.17 -21.19
CA ASP A 280 -15.07 2.40 -21.99
C ASP A 280 -13.85 3.30 -21.74
N VAL A 281 -12.75 2.72 -21.24
CA VAL A 281 -11.48 3.42 -21.05
C VAL A 281 -10.97 3.94 -22.39
N LYS A 282 -10.85 5.26 -22.50
CA LYS A 282 -10.29 5.92 -23.68
C LYS A 282 -8.79 6.06 -23.47
N TYR A 283 -8.01 5.58 -24.42
CA TYR A 283 -6.57 5.74 -24.45
C TYR A 283 -6.18 6.84 -25.43
N LEU A 284 -4.99 7.40 -25.26
CA LEU A 284 -4.35 8.21 -26.29
C LEU A 284 -4.05 7.36 -27.55
N GLN A 285 -3.53 7.99 -28.59
CA GLN A 285 -3.22 7.29 -29.83
C GLN A 285 -2.19 6.18 -29.61
N GLN A 286 -2.26 5.11 -30.40
CA GLN A 286 -1.31 3.99 -30.34
C GLN A 286 0.04 4.37 -30.94
N GLN A 287 0.79 5.13 -30.17
CA GLN A 287 2.13 5.59 -30.50
C GLN A 287 2.98 5.69 -29.24
N TRP A 288 4.25 5.40 -29.40
CA TRP A 288 5.24 5.35 -28.33
C TRP A 288 6.43 6.23 -28.67
N CYS A 289 7.13 6.71 -27.65
CA CYS A 289 8.42 7.34 -27.83
C CYS A 289 9.52 6.32 -27.57
N MET A 290 10.41 6.11 -28.54
CA MET A 290 11.56 5.20 -28.40
C MET A 290 12.88 5.94 -28.61
N PHE A 291 13.97 5.34 -28.16
CA PHE A 291 15.32 5.80 -28.52
C PHE A 291 15.50 5.79 -30.03
N ASN A 292 16.03 6.88 -30.57
CA ASN A 292 16.32 7.05 -31.98
C ASN A 292 17.65 6.36 -32.31
N PRO A 293 17.66 5.22 -33.04
CA PRO A 293 18.88 4.50 -33.37
C PRO A 293 19.80 5.31 -34.31
N ASN A 294 19.27 6.35 -34.96
CA ASN A 294 20.03 7.24 -35.85
C ASN A 294 20.50 8.52 -35.14
N ALA A 295 20.40 8.60 -33.81
CA ALA A 295 20.87 9.75 -33.05
C ALA A 295 22.39 9.90 -33.22
N LYS A 296 22.81 11.11 -33.63
CA LYS A 296 24.23 11.40 -33.93
C LYS A 296 25.04 11.76 -32.69
N ASP A 297 24.40 12.35 -31.68
CA ASP A 297 25.01 12.73 -30.41
C ASP A 297 24.26 12.04 -29.27
N ILE A 298 24.93 11.06 -28.65
CA ILE A 298 24.42 10.31 -27.50
C ILE A 298 25.01 10.80 -26.17
N GLY A 299 25.82 11.86 -26.18
CA GLY A 299 26.54 12.35 -25.00
C GLY A 299 25.62 12.82 -23.86
N LYS A 300 24.35 13.11 -24.17
CA LYS A 300 23.32 13.53 -23.21
C LYS A 300 22.25 12.48 -22.94
N LEU A 301 22.48 11.22 -23.34
CA LEU A 301 21.48 10.17 -23.19
C LEU A 301 21.08 9.97 -21.72
N THR A 302 22.06 9.84 -20.83
CA THR A 302 21.84 9.67 -19.39
C THR A 302 21.06 10.85 -18.79
N ASP A 303 21.40 12.10 -19.16
CA ASP A 303 20.69 13.29 -18.66
C ASP A 303 19.22 13.32 -19.12
N ASN A 304 18.93 12.93 -20.36
CA ASN A 304 17.57 12.87 -20.88
C ASN A 304 16.77 11.73 -20.25
N ILE A 305 17.39 10.58 -19.97
CA ILE A 305 16.76 9.49 -19.20
C ILE A 305 16.43 9.97 -17.78
N ASN A 306 17.39 10.59 -17.10
CA ASN A 306 17.19 11.13 -15.75
C ASN A 306 16.07 12.19 -15.72
N TYR A 307 16.05 13.08 -16.70
CA TYR A 307 14.98 14.06 -16.86
C TYR A 307 13.62 13.37 -17.05
N ALA A 308 13.53 12.41 -17.97
CA ALA A 308 12.30 11.67 -18.21
C ALA A 308 11.79 10.98 -16.92
N CYS A 309 12.67 10.28 -16.20
CA CYS A 309 12.35 9.58 -14.96
C CYS A 309 12.12 10.50 -13.74
N THR A 310 12.55 11.76 -13.80
CA THR A 310 12.20 12.77 -12.78
C THR A 310 10.73 13.18 -12.90
N PHE A 311 10.19 13.19 -14.12
CA PHE A 311 8.84 13.68 -14.43
C PHE A 311 7.88 12.58 -14.87
N SER A 312 8.24 11.31 -14.70
CA SER A 312 7.40 10.15 -15.01
C SER A 312 7.83 8.93 -14.19
N ASP A 313 7.09 7.83 -14.28
CA ASP A 313 7.37 6.62 -13.52
C ASP A 313 8.30 5.65 -14.26
N CYS A 314 9.57 5.60 -13.87
CA CYS A 314 10.55 4.64 -14.39
C CYS A 314 10.83 3.46 -13.44
N THR A 315 10.03 3.26 -12.40
CA THR A 315 10.33 2.27 -11.35
C THR A 315 10.43 0.84 -11.85
N ALA A 316 9.74 0.49 -12.94
CA ALA A 316 9.81 -0.82 -13.59
C ALA A 316 11.19 -1.15 -14.20
N LEU A 317 12.08 -0.16 -14.38
CA LEU A 317 13.47 -0.37 -14.79
C LEU A 317 14.37 -0.89 -13.67
N GLY A 318 13.89 -0.86 -12.42
CA GLY A 318 14.65 -1.28 -11.25
C GLY A 318 15.08 -2.75 -11.30
N TYR A 319 16.09 -3.09 -10.50
CA TYR A 319 16.55 -4.47 -10.39
C TYR A 319 15.40 -5.41 -9.99
N GLY A 320 15.28 -6.55 -10.68
CA GLY A 320 14.23 -7.55 -10.43
C GLY A 320 12.82 -7.16 -10.90
N SER A 321 12.64 -5.95 -11.44
CA SER A 321 11.35 -5.45 -11.96
C SER A 321 11.08 -5.94 -13.39
N SER A 322 9.87 -5.71 -13.90
CA SER A 322 9.38 -6.24 -15.18
C SER A 322 10.20 -5.81 -16.40
N CYS A 323 10.84 -4.64 -16.34
CA CYS A 323 11.68 -4.08 -17.41
C CYS A 323 13.17 -4.18 -17.14
N ASN A 324 13.61 -4.92 -16.11
CA ASN A 324 15.03 -5.02 -15.74
C ASN A 324 15.93 -5.62 -16.84
N ASN A 325 15.38 -6.45 -17.72
CA ASN A 325 16.14 -7.15 -18.76
C ASN A 325 16.25 -6.39 -20.10
N LEU A 326 15.79 -5.14 -20.15
CA LEU A 326 15.97 -4.32 -21.34
C LEU A 326 17.45 -3.98 -21.56
N ASP A 327 17.86 -3.91 -22.82
CA ASP A 327 19.16 -3.36 -23.18
C ASP A 327 19.21 -1.83 -22.98
N ALA A 328 20.36 -1.19 -23.24
CA ALA A 328 20.51 0.26 -23.05
C ALA A 328 19.50 1.08 -23.88
N ASN A 329 19.18 0.64 -25.10
CA ASN A 329 18.23 1.31 -25.97
C ASN A 329 16.79 1.11 -25.47
N GLY A 330 16.46 -0.08 -24.98
CA GLY A 330 15.19 -0.40 -24.35
C GLY A 330 14.98 0.43 -23.09
N ASN A 331 15.98 0.53 -22.21
CA ASN A 331 15.94 1.36 -21.01
C ASN A 331 15.66 2.83 -21.33
N ALA A 332 16.38 3.39 -22.33
CA ALA A 332 16.14 4.74 -22.81
C ALA A 332 14.73 4.91 -23.38
N SER A 333 14.30 3.95 -24.21
CA SER A 333 12.96 3.96 -24.82
C SER A 333 11.86 3.92 -23.77
N TYR A 334 12.03 3.13 -22.70
CA TYR A 334 11.03 3.03 -21.65
C TYR A 334 10.88 4.37 -20.92
N ALA A 335 12.00 4.96 -20.50
CA ALA A 335 12.00 6.28 -19.85
C ALA A 335 11.35 7.34 -20.75
N PHE A 336 11.74 7.40 -22.02
CA PHE A 336 11.18 8.34 -22.98
C PHE A 336 9.69 8.13 -23.21
N ASN A 337 9.24 6.88 -23.31
CA ASN A 337 7.82 6.57 -23.44
C ASN A 337 7.05 7.00 -22.19
N MET A 338 7.51 6.66 -20.99
CA MET A 338 6.83 7.05 -19.76
C MET A 338 6.63 8.56 -19.67
N TYR A 339 7.67 9.35 -19.97
CA TYR A 339 7.55 10.80 -20.05
C TYR A 339 6.59 11.26 -21.16
N TYR A 340 6.71 10.73 -22.37
CA TYR A 340 5.86 11.09 -23.51
C TYR A 340 4.38 10.86 -23.22
N GLN A 341 4.04 9.74 -22.57
CA GLN A 341 2.66 9.38 -22.23
C GLN A 341 2.09 10.28 -21.13
N VAL A 342 2.82 10.58 -20.05
CA VAL A 342 2.35 11.52 -19.02
C VAL A 342 2.25 12.97 -19.52
N GLN A 343 3.00 13.32 -20.58
CA GLN A 343 2.88 14.61 -21.25
C GLN A 343 1.73 14.68 -22.27
N ASN A 344 0.82 13.70 -22.30
CA ASN A 344 -0.29 13.61 -23.25
C ASN A 344 0.17 13.57 -24.71
N GLN A 345 1.28 12.88 -25.00
CA GLN A 345 1.78 12.70 -26.37
C GLN A 345 2.07 14.00 -27.14
N LYS A 346 2.42 15.08 -26.45
CA LYS A 346 2.82 16.34 -27.10
C LYS A 346 4.02 16.11 -28.03
N ASP A 347 3.99 16.69 -29.23
CA ASP A 347 5.04 16.51 -30.25
C ASP A 347 6.47 16.70 -29.73
N MET A 348 6.70 17.73 -28.90
CA MET A 348 8.02 18.02 -28.33
C MET A 348 8.43 17.10 -27.19
N ALA A 349 7.50 16.34 -26.60
CA ALA A 349 7.77 15.46 -25.46
C ALA A 349 8.53 14.19 -25.84
N CYS A 350 8.65 13.88 -27.13
CA CYS A 350 9.49 12.77 -27.62
C CYS A 350 10.82 13.23 -28.25
N ASN A 351 11.14 14.53 -28.25
CA ASN A 351 12.33 15.00 -28.95
C ASN A 351 13.63 14.60 -28.22
N PHE A 352 13.73 14.84 -26.91
CA PHE A 352 14.93 14.57 -26.10
C PHE A 352 16.25 14.99 -26.78
N GLN A 353 16.28 16.19 -27.38
CA GLN A 353 17.44 16.70 -28.13
C GLN A 353 17.84 15.83 -29.34
N GLY A 354 16.85 15.21 -30.00
CA GLY A 354 17.03 14.30 -31.14
C GLY A 354 17.27 12.83 -30.76
N LEU A 355 17.32 12.52 -29.46
CA LEU A 355 17.51 11.16 -28.95
C LEU A 355 16.23 10.31 -28.98
N GLY A 356 15.06 10.93 -29.04
CA GLY A 356 13.79 10.23 -29.12
C GLY A 356 13.15 10.31 -30.51
N ILE A 357 12.37 9.30 -30.86
CA ILE A 357 11.56 9.24 -32.08
C ILE A 357 10.23 8.55 -31.80
N ILE A 358 9.15 9.07 -32.40
CA ILE A 358 7.82 8.47 -32.30
C ILE A 358 7.77 7.24 -33.21
N THR A 359 7.16 6.16 -32.70
CA THR A 359 6.84 4.96 -33.44
C THR A 359 5.40 4.56 -33.21
N THR A 360 4.76 3.98 -34.23
CA THR A 360 3.44 3.34 -34.11
C THR A 360 3.54 1.82 -33.93
N GLN A 361 4.76 1.28 -33.89
CA GLN A 361 4.98 -0.13 -33.56
C GLN A 361 5.04 -0.30 -32.05
N ASN A 362 4.35 -1.31 -31.53
CA ASN A 362 4.44 -1.64 -30.11
C ASN A 362 5.84 -2.16 -29.79
N ILE A 363 6.52 -1.48 -28.87
CA ILE A 363 7.90 -1.76 -28.45
C ILE A 363 7.99 -2.48 -27.09
N SER A 364 6.85 -2.98 -26.57
CA SER A 364 6.81 -3.79 -25.35
C SER A 364 7.55 -5.12 -25.53
N GLN A 365 8.20 -5.61 -24.47
CA GLN A 365 9.05 -6.81 -24.53
C GLN A 365 8.79 -7.72 -23.33
N GLY A 366 8.34 -8.96 -23.59
CA GLY A 366 8.07 -9.92 -22.53
C GLY A 366 7.07 -9.39 -21.50
N ALA A 367 7.49 -9.31 -20.23
CA ALA A 367 6.69 -8.75 -19.14
C ALA A 367 6.76 -7.21 -19.06
N CYS A 368 7.71 -6.57 -19.76
CA CYS A 368 7.86 -5.12 -19.76
C CYS A 368 6.85 -4.47 -20.72
N ASN A 369 5.83 -3.85 -20.14
CA ASN A 369 4.78 -3.18 -20.88
C ASN A 369 5.08 -1.68 -21.07
N PHE A 370 5.17 -1.23 -22.32
CA PHE A 370 5.28 0.18 -22.67
C PHE A 370 3.87 0.74 -22.79
N ILE A 371 3.41 1.47 -21.77
CA ILE A 371 2.02 1.91 -21.67
C ILE A 371 1.65 2.94 -22.74
N ILE A 372 0.34 3.11 -22.95
CA ILE A 372 -0.28 4.26 -23.60
C ILE A 372 -1.18 4.91 -22.56
N GLN A 373 -1.01 6.19 -22.26
CA GLN A 373 -1.80 6.83 -21.20
C GLN A 373 -3.30 6.87 -21.54
N ILE A 374 -4.14 6.89 -20.50
CA ILE A 374 -5.56 7.20 -20.67
C ILE A 374 -5.74 8.62 -21.22
N ALA A 375 -6.68 8.80 -22.15
CA ALA A 375 -7.03 10.12 -22.66
C ALA A 375 -7.74 10.89 -21.53
N SER A 376 -7.24 12.08 -21.19
CA SER A 376 -7.93 12.96 -20.25
C SER A 376 -9.31 13.31 -20.79
N SER A 377 -10.35 13.16 -19.97
CA SER A 377 -11.66 13.72 -20.29
C SER A 377 -11.53 15.24 -20.32
N SER A 378 -12.10 15.87 -21.34
CA SER A 378 -12.12 17.33 -21.53
C SER A 378 -12.85 18.11 -20.42
N SER A 379 -13.30 17.45 -19.35
CA SER A 379 -14.04 18.02 -18.23
C SER A 379 -13.19 18.43 -17.02
N SER A 380 -11.85 18.39 -17.10
CA SER A 380 -10.97 18.76 -15.96
C SER A 380 -10.26 20.11 -16.10
N PHE A 381 -10.57 20.91 -17.12
CA PHE A 381 -10.06 22.28 -17.25
C PHE A 381 -11.16 23.22 -17.77
N THR A 382 -12.12 23.58 -16.92
CA THR A 382 -12.92 24.81 -17.06
C THR A 382 -13.10 25.45 -15.72
#